data_AF-A0A6J1N4B1-F1
#
_entry.id   AF-A0A6J1N4B1-F1
#
_cell.length_a   1.000
_cell.length_b   1.000
_cell.length_c   1.000
_cell.angle_alpha   90.00
_cell.angle_beta   90.00
_cell.angle_gamma   90.00
#
_symmetry.space_group_name_H-M   'P 1'
#
loop_
_entity.id
_entity.type
_entity.pdbx_description
1 polymer ?
#
loop_
_entity_poly.entity_id
_entity_poly.type
_entity_poly.pdbx_seq_one_letter_code
_entity_poly.pdbx_strand_id
1 'polypeptide(L)'
;MSMTEHIRTRHYSLATNELLQCRWHSYKRHIERRVAAPFHFPSNRDLHFYNGTIQFMPSETPQRLPDHKFKLKLGPGADSRGQLPIPQELMMKRGQHYKQDGGRFKVKQE
;
A
#
# COMPACT_ATOMS: atom_id res chain seq x y z
N MET A 1 -16.44 -30.83 -26.76
CA MET A 1 -15.68 -29.63 -26.33
C MET A 1 -16.54 -28.41 -26.54
N SER A 2 -16.63 -27.55 -25.54
CA SER A 2 -17.34 -26.27 -25.66
C SER A 2 -16.63 -25.36 -26.68
N MET A 3 -17.38 -24.49 -27.38
CA MET A 3 -16.82 -23.47 -28.28
C MET A 3 -15.75 -22.61 -27.58
N THR A 4 -15.93 -22.33 -26.28
CA THR A 4 -14.98 -21.57 -25.48
C THR A 4 -13.68 -22.34 -25.21
N GLU A 5 -13.74 -23.66 -25.05
CA GLU A 5 -12.55 -24.51 -24.91
C GLU A 5 -11.77 -24.56 -26.21
N HIS A 6 -12.46 -24.67 -27.35
CA HIS A 6 -11.81 -24.71 -28.65
C HIS A 6 -11.03 -23.41 -28.95
N ILE A 7 -11.66 -22.26 -28.67
CA ILE A 7 -11.01 -20.94 -28.79
C ILE A 7 -9.81 -20.87 -27.85
N ARG A 8 -9.94 -21.34 -26.61
CA ARG A 8 -8.82 -21.36 -25.66
C ARG A 8 -7.65 -22.21 -26.15
N THR A 9 -7.92 -23.42 -26.62
CA THR A 9 -6.90 -24.32 -27.17
C THR A 9 -6.22 -23.71 -28.38
N ARG A 10 -6.97 -23.06 -29.27
CA ARG A 10 -6.39 -22.43 -30.48
C ARG A 10 -5.47 -21.26 -30.14
N HIS A 11 -5.88 -20.37 -29.22
CA HIS A 11 -5.17 -19.13 -28.94
C HIS A 11 -4.13 -19.23 -27.82
N TYR A 12 -4.31 -20.14 -26.86
CA TYR A 12 -3.42 -20.28 -25.70
C TYR A 12 -2.58 -21.57 -25.73
N SER A 13 -2.62 -22.35 -26.81
CA SER A 13 -1.68 -23.45 -27.00
C SER A 13 -0.36 -22.96 -27.57
N LEU A 14 0.74 -23.41 -26.96
CA LEU A 14 2.08 -23.22 -27.50
C LEU A 14 2.29 -23.94 -28.84
N ALA A 15 1.48 -24.95 -29.19
CA ALA A 15 1.65 -25.67 -30.45
C ALA A 15 1.16 -24.86 -31.67
N THR A 16 0.13 -24.04 -31.49
CA THR A 16 -0.55 -23.32 -32.58
C THR A 16 -0.25 -21.82 -32.62
N ASN A 17 0.17 -21.23 -31.51
CA ASN A 17 0.40 -19.79 -31.40
C ASN A 17 1.90 -19.45 -31.47
N GLU A 18 2.33 -18.96 -32.64
CA GLU A 18 3.72 -18.57 -32.91
C GLU A 18 4.23 -17.44 -31.98
N LEU A 19 3.38 -16.46 -31.66
CA LEU A 19 3.76 -15.37 -30.75
C LEU A 19 4.09 -15.91 -29.35
N LEU A 20 3.29 -16.86 -28.85
CA LEU A 20 3.54 -17.54 -27.58
C LEU A 20 4.83 -18.36 -27.64
N GLN A 21 5.09 -19.07 -28.75
CA GLN A 21 6.35 -19.78 -28.95
C GLN A 21 7.54 -18.83 -28.89
N CYS A 22 7.52 -17.73 -29.63
CA CYS A 22 8.60 -16.74 -29.64
C CYS A 22 8.86 -16.17 -28.24
N ARG A 23 7.80 -15.82 -27.50
CA ARG A 23 7.92 -15.37 -26.10
C ARG A 23 8.47 -16.45 -25.19
N TRP A 24 8.06 -17.71 -25.36
CA TRP A 24 8.57 -18.84 -24.58
C TRP A 24 10.06 -19.13 -24.84
N HIS A 25 10.49 -19.06 -26.10
CA HIS A 25 11.92 -19.19 -26.44
C HIS A 25 12.74 -18.04 -25.87
N SER A 26 12.24 -16.81 -25.98
CA SER A 26 12.87 -15.65 -25.35
C SER A 26 12.96 -15.82 -23.82
N TYR A 27 11.89 -16.30 -23.18
CA TYR A 27 11.87 -16.61 -21.76
C TYR A 27 12.96 -17.63 -21.37
N LYS A 28 13.06 -18.75 -22.11
CA LYS A 28 14.06 -19.80 -21.86
C LYS A 28 15.50 -19.33 -22.06
N ARG A 29 15.78 -18.51 -23.08
CA ARG A 29 17.13 -17.97 -23.34
C ARG A 29 17.70 -17.18 -22.18
N HIS A 30 16.86 -16.55 -21.37
CA HIS A 30 17.28 -15.70 -20.27
C HIS A 30 17.14 -16.39 -18.90
N ILE A 31 16.81 -17.69 -18.85
CA ILE A 31 16.53 -18.38 -17.58
C ILE A 31 17.78 -18.52 -16.71
N GLU A 32 18.93 -18.79 -17.33
CA GLU A 32 20.22 -18.96 -16.65
C GLU A 32 20.72 -17.66 -16.00
N ARG A 33 20.34 -16.51 -16.56
CA ARG A 33 20.74 -15.19 -16.07
C ARG A 33 19.85 -14.69 -14.92
N ARG A 34 18.83 -15.45 -14.51
CA ARG A 34 17.92 -15.03 -13.45
C ARG A 34 18.50 -15.35 -12.10
N VAL A 35 18.63 -14.31 -11.28
CA VAL A 35 18.84 -14.48 -9.85
C VAL A 35 17.56 -15.05 -9.26
N ALA A 36 17.67 -16.20 -8.60
CA ALA A 36 16.57 -16.77 -7.84
C ALA A 36 16.29 -15.85 -6.63
N ALA A 37 15.39 -14.89 -6.82
CA ALA A 37 14.87 -14.05 -5.77
C ALA A 37 13.51 -14.59 -5.32
N PRO A 38 13.20 -14.54 -4.01
CA PRO A 38 11.85 -14.83 -3.56
C PRO A 38 10.87 -13.89 -4.27
N PHE A 39 9.71 -14.43 -4.65
CA PHE A 39 8.65 -13.59 -5.21
C PHE A 39 8.16 -12.63 -4.11
N HIS A 40 8.46 -11.35 -4.28
CA HIS A 40 7.94 -10.31 -3.40
C HIS A 40 6.58 -9.87 -3.93
N PHE A 41 5.53 -10.19 -3.20
CA PHE A 41 4.21 -9.63 -3.50
C PHE A 41 4.28 -8.11 -3.37
N PRO A 42 3.84 -7.36 -4.42
CA PRO A 42 3.76 -5.92 -4.33
C PRO A 42 2.84 -5.54 -3.16
N SER A 43 3.27 -4.62 -2.31
CA SER A 43 2.41 -4.14 -1.23
C SER A 43 1.32 -3.26 -1.82
N ASN A 44 0.08 -3.38 -1.35
CA ASN A 44 -0.99 -2.43 -1.70
C ASN A 44 -0.65 -0.98 -1.30
N ARG A 45 0.31 -0.80 -0.40
CA ARG A 45 0.82 0.51 0.05
C ARG A 45 1.70 1.19 -0.99
N ASP A 46 2.25 0.42 -1.91
CA ASP A 46 3.09 0.88 -3.02
C ASP A 46 2.24 1.15 -4.28
N LEU A 47 0.91 1.02 -4.17
CA LEU A 47 -0.04 1.30 -5.24
C LEU A 47 -0.57 2.73 -5.09
N HIS A 48 -0.28 3.57 -6.08
CA HIS A 48 -0.61 5.00 -6.06
C HIS A 48 -1.65 5.30 -7.14
N PHE A 49 -2.57 6.21 -6.81
CA PHE A 49 -3.49 6.78 -7.78
C PHE A 49 -3.04 8.19 -8.12
N TYR A 50 -2.52 8.38 -9.33
CA TYR A 50 -2.01 9.66 -9.79
C TYR A 50 -2.58 9.99 -11.17
N ASN A 51 -3.18 11.19 -11.30
CA ASN A 51 -3.78 11.70 -12.52
C ASN A 51 -4.73 10.69 -13.23
N GLY A 52 -5.57 10.01 -12.47
CA GLY A 52 -6.54 9.05 -13.03
C GLY A 52 -5.95 7.68 -13.37
N THR A 53 -4.66 7.45 -13.11
CA THR A 53 -3.98 6.19 -13.42
C THR A 53 -3.47 5.51 -12.15
N ILE A 54 -3.60 4.19 -12.10
CA ILE A 54 -3.03 3.35 -11.04
C ILE A 54 -1.57 3.05 -11.42
N GLN A 55 -0.63 3.45 -10.57
CA GLN A 55 0.80 3.27 -10.77
C GLN A 55 1.42 2.57 -9.56
N PHE A 56 2.40 1.70 -9.80
CA PHE A 56 3.15 1.04 -8.73
C PHE A 56 4.43 1.82 -8.45
N MET A 57 4.47 2.58 -7.35
CA MET A 57 5.53 3.55 -7.02
C MET A 57 6.09 3.32 -5.60
N PRO A 58 6.82 2.22 -5.39
CA PRO A 58 7.28 1.80 -4.07
C PRO A 58 8.34 2.73 -3.43
N SER A 59 8.88 3.71 -4.18
CA SER A 59 9.79 4.75 -3.66
C SER A 59 9.04 5.93 -3.02
N GLU A 60 7.77 6.13 -3.35
CA GLU A 60 6.97 7.27 -2.91
C GLU A 60 6.12 6.96 -1.67
N THR A 61 6.14 5.72 -1.22
CA THR A 61 5.39 5.27 -0.06
C THR A 61 5.83 6.02 1.21
N PRO A 62 4.90 6.61 1.96
CA PRO A 62 5.18 7.37 3.20
C PRO A 62 6.13 6.69 4.18
N GLN A 63 6.08 5.36 4.28
CA GLN A 63 6.88 4.59 5.23
C GLN A 63 8.37 4.50 4.85
N ARG A 64 8.72 4.71 3.58
CA ARG A 64 10.10 4.62 3.08
C ARG A 64 10.79 5.97 2.97
N LEU A 65 10.03 7.06 3.07
CA LEU A 65 10.58 8.40 3.10
C LEU A 65 11.34 8.61 4.41
N PRO A 66 12.64 8.96 4.36
CA PRO A 66 13.50 9.06 5.54
C PRO A 66 13.05 10.14 6.54
N ASP A 67 12.33 11.16 6.06
CA ASP A 67 11.87 12.32 6.84
C ASP A 67 10.47 12.17 7.43
N HIS A 68 9.77 11.04 7.23
CA HIS A 68 8.38 10.89 7.70
C HIS A 68 8.23 10.78 9.22
N LYS A 69 9.35 10.73 9.95
CA LYS A 69 9.38 10.80 11.41
C LYS A 69 9.27 12.26 11.85
N PHE A 70 8.04 12.72 12.02
CA PHE A 70 7.69 13.80 12.97
C PHE A 70 8.27 15.20 12.72
N LYS A 71 8.62 15.58 11.49
CA LYS A 71 8.87 17.00 11.17
C LYS A 71 7.56 17.72 10.88
N LEU A 72 6.68 17.79 11.89
CA LEU A 72 5.56 18.71 11.85
C LEU A 72 6.15 20.11 11.69
N LYS A 73 5.74 20.83 10.65
CA LYS A 73 6.02 22.27 10.58
C LYS A 73 5.30 22.93 11.75
N LEU A 74 5.84 24.03 12.25
CA LEU A 74 5.23 24.84 13.30
C LEU A 74 3.89 25.39 12.77
N GLY A 75 2.82 24.63 12.97
CA GLY A 75 1.48 24.90 12.45
C GLY A 75 0.53 23.81 12.94
N PRO A 76 -0.77 24.11 13.12
CA PRO A 76 -1.71 23.17 13.71
C PRO A 76 -1.93 21.97 12.77
N GLY A 77 -1.22 20.88 13.04
CA GLY A 77 -1.52 19.53 12.53
C GLY A 77 -1.24 19.26 11.05
N ALA A 78 -0.42 20.05 10.36
CA ALA A 78 -0.14 19.85 8.94
C ALA A 78 1.35 19.64 8.65
N ASP A 79 1.68 18.58 7.91
CA ASP A 79 2.93 18.46 7.17
C ASP A 79 2.83 19.35 5.90
N SER A 80 3.97 19.67 5.31
CA SER A 80 4.14 20.25 3.97
C SER A 80 3.30 19.59 2.87
N ARG A 81 2.82 18.35 3.08
CA ARG A 81 2.00 17.57 2.15
C ARG A 81 0.54 17.38 2.60
N GLY A 82 0.12 17.98 3.71
CA GLY A 82 -1.27 17.94 4.19
C GLY A 82 -1.42 17.50 5.65
N GLN A 83 -2.68 17.30 6.07
CA GLN A 83 -2.98 16.84 7.43
C GLN A 83 -2.67 15.33 7.55
N LEU A 84 -1.79 14.98 8.49
CA LEU A 84 -1.64 13.60 8.89
C LEU A 84 -2.84 13.21 9.77
N PRO A 85 -3.51 12.07 9.52
CA PRO A 85 -4.55 11.61 10.41
C PRO A 85 -3.95 11.41 11.80
N ILE A 86 -4.55 12.05 12.80
CA ILE A 86 -4.10 11.93 14.19
C ILE A 86 -4.26 10.45 14.57
N PRO A 87 -3.18 9.78 15.01
CA PRO A 87 -3.27 8.41 15.48
C PRO A 87 -4.38 8.26 16.52
N GLN A 88 -5.20 7.22 16.38
CA GLN A 88 -6.38 7.00 17.22
C GLN A 88 -6.02 6.89 18.72
N GLU A 89 -4.80 6.43 19.01
CA GLU A 89 -4.21 6.37 20.35
C GLU A 89 -4.07 7.76 21.03
N LEU A 90 -3.90 8.84 20.24
CA LEU A 90 -3.85 10.21 20.74
C LEU A 90 -5.23 10.83 20.95
N MET A 91 -6.29 10.27 20.34
CA MET A 91 -7.66 10.77 20.52
C MET A 91 -8.26 10.37 21.88
N MET A 92 -7.69 9.37 22.57
CA MET A 92 -8.24 8.81 23.81
C MET A 92 -7.84 9.53 25.10
N LYS A 93 -7.05 10.62 25.05
CA LYS A 93 -6.64 11.40 26.23
C LYS A 93 -7.12 12.85 26.26
N ARG A 94 -8.28 13.17 25.65
CA ARG A 94 -9.04 14.35 26.12
C ARG A 94 -9.75 13.94 27.40
N GLY A 95 -9.16 14.33 28.53
CA GLY A 95 -9.66 14.06 29.87
C GLY A 95 -11.16 14.30 29.96
N GLN A 96 -11.85 13.44 30.71
CA GLN A 96 -13.23 13.69 31.06
C GLN A 96 -13.32 15.10 31.67
N HIS A 97 -14.13 15.95 31.05
CA HIS A 97 -14.42 17.27 31.60
C HIS A 97 -15.18 17.06 32.92
N TYR A 98 -14.46 17.04 34.04
CA TYR A 98 -15.08 17.24 35.34
C TYR A 98 -15.57 18.68 35.38
N LYS A 99 -16.90 18.86 35.35
CA LYS A 99 -17.52 20.15 35.62
C LYS A 99 -17.14 20.59 37.03
N GLN A 100 -16.33 21.65 37.13
CA GLN A 100 -16.15 22.39 38.36
C GLN A 100 -17.29 23.39 38.48
N ASP A 101 -18.40 22.97 39.10
CA ASP A 101 -19.22 23.91 39.85
C ASP A 101 -18.64 23.92 41.27
N GLY A 102 -18.25 25.10 41.75
CA GLY A 102 -17.54 25.28 43.00
C GLY A 102 -18.25 24.63 44.19
N GLY A 103 -17.67 23.54 44.72
CA GLY A 103 -18.17 22.93 45.94
C GLY A 103 -17.53 21.58 46.27
N ARG A 104 -16.31 21.60 46.85
CA ARG A 104 -15.62 20.50 47.57
C ARG A 104 -15.54 19.13 46.88
N PHE A 105 -14.35 18.81 46.37
CA PHE A 105 -13.97 17.45 46.01
C PHE A 105 -13.80 16.58 47.28
N LYS A 106 -14.57 15.49 47.39
CA LYS A 106 -14.23 14.35 48.26
C LYS A 106 -13.82 13.18 47.37
N VAL A 107 -12.62 12.67 47.60
CA VAL A 107 -12.11 11.44 46.99
C VAL A 107 -12.82 10.26 47.65
N LYS A 108 -13.47 9.39 46.87
CA LYS A 108 -13.80 8.03 47.32
C LYS A 108 -12.64 7.13 46.91
N GLN A 109 -12.00 6.52 47.90
CA GLN A 109 -11.15 5.34 47.70
C GLN A 109 -12.05 4.12 47.81
N GLU A 110 -12.14 3.35 46.74
CA GLU A 110 -12.19 1.88 46.75
C GLU A 110 -11.39 1.39 45.54
#